data_AF-A0A1F3A7Y8-F1
#
_entry.id   AF-A0A1F3A7Y8-F1
#
_cell.length_a   1.000
_cell.length_b   1.000
_cell.length_c   1.000
_cell.angle_alpha   90.00
_cell.angle_beta   90.00
_cell.angle_gamma   90.00
#
_symmetry.space_group_name_H-M   'P 1'
#
loop_
_entity.id
_entity.type
_entity.pdbx_description
1 polymer ?
#
loop_
_entity_poly.entity_id
_entity_poly.type
_entity_poly.pdbx_seq_one_letter_code
_entity_poly.pdbx_strand_id
1 'polypeptide(L)'
;MSDPFPAVAEVSAAGETADLFVDIRATVGVRVVNLVWRHLATLDGALPWAWAAVKPLYLRGMVDTAAARFRSGMTLPRLGSLAGEEPASVDAVLASYDHSNTINLLALGALLAWLRGETGAAGTAEQGPRLPAPDVALPPLASEADVPPETWALVLRLNRFGDRPRPLILASMYRHLAHAPAFLRRIEDVLAPVQADGSLGRAIAANRASAHVATMRLARAVSARPPPLADQIETSVAAFVDHAIGKMATIGRAIRVARRTLP
;
A
#
# COMPACT_ATOMS: atom_id res chain seq x y z
N MET A 1 -16.28 -8.38 -14.09
CA MET A 1 -15.13 -9.23 -13.65
C MET A 1 -15.36 -9.57 -12.19
N SER A 2 -15.29 -10.84 -11.77
CA SER A 2 -15.28 -11.17 -10.34
C SER A 2 -14.02 -10.58 -9.71
N ASP A 3 -14.15 -9.92 -8.56
CA ASP A 3 -13.00 -9.41 -7.81
C ASP A 3 -12.14 -10.61 -7.36
N PRO A 4 -10.88 -10.73 -7.81
CA PRO A 4 -10.03 -11.85 -7.42
C PRO A 4 -9.69 -11.84 -5.91
N PHE A 5 -9.96 -10.74 -5.20
CA PHE A 5 -9.76 -10.63 -3.77
C PHE A 5 -11.04 -10.13 -3.10
N PRO A 6 -11.97 -11.05 -2.73
CA PRO A 6 -13.15 -10.65 -1.98
C PRO A 6 -12.72 -9.94 -0.70
N ALA A 7 -13.46 -8.89 -0.31
CA ALA A 7 -13.10 -8.08 0.83
C ALA A 7 -14.36 -7.61 1.55
N VAL A 8 -14.31 -7.59 2.89
CA VAL A 8 -15.38 -7.01 3.70
C VAL A 8 -15.36 -5.50 3.49
N ALA A 9 -16.48 -4.94 3.02
CA ALA A 9 -16.63 -3.49 2.94
C ALA A 9 -16.68 -2.89 4.36
N GLU A 10 -16.02 -1.76 4.61
CA GLU A 10 -15.97 -1.15 5.95
C GLU A 10 -17.37 -0.84 6.49
N VAL A 11 -18.28 -0.38 5.62
CA VAL A 11 -19.67 -0.08 5.96
C VAL A 11 -20.51 -1.32 6.32
N SER A 12 -20.02 -2.51 5.95
CA SER A 12 -20.68 -3.79 6.21
C SER A 12 -19.99 -4.59 7.31
N ALA A 13 -18.86 -4.09 7.84
CA ALA A 13 -18.17 -4.74 8.94
C ALA A 13 -19.03 -4.64 10.22
N ALA A 14 -19.11 -5.75 10.96
CA ALA A 14 -19.85 -5.83 12.22
C ALA A 14 -19.04 -6.62 13.26
N GLY A 15 -19.40 -6.48 14.54
CA GLY A 15 -18.75 -7.17 15.65
C GLY A 15 -17.23 -6.96 15.68
N GLU A 16 -16.49 -8.03 15.94
CA GLU A 16 -15.02 -8.01 16.05
C GLU A 16 -14.32 -7.42 14.80
N THR A 17 -14.87 -7.66 13.60
CA THR A 17 -14.27 -7.10 12.37
C THR A 17 -14.36 -5.58 12.33
N ALA A 18 -15.47 -5.00 12.78
CA ALA A 18 -15.63 -3.54 12.86
C ALA A 18 -14.66 -2.93 13.89
N ASP A 19 -14.51 -3.58 15.05
CA ASP A 19 -13.59 -3.15 16.11
C ASP A 19 -12.13 -3.20 15.62
N LEU A 20 -11.74 -4.26 14.92
CA LEU A 20 -10.41 -4.38 14.31
C LEU A 20 -10.17 -3.32 13.25
N PHE A 21 -11.17 -2.97 12.44
CA PHE A 21 -11.04 -1.88 11.45
C PHE A 21 -10.86 -0.52 12.13
N VAL A 22 -11.55 -0.25 13.23
CA VAL A 22 -11.33 0.95 14.05
C VAL A 22 -9.90 0.98 14.60
N ASP A 23 -9.44 -0.13 15.18
CA ASP A 23 -8.10 -0.24 15.76
C ASP A 23 -6.98 -0.11 14.71
N ILE A 24 -7.17 -0.70 13.52
CA ILE A 24 -6.25 -0.54 12.39
C ILE A 24 -6.17 0.93 11.98
N ARG A 25 -7.29 1.64 11.84
CA ARG A 25 -7.28 3.07 11.49
C ARG A 25 -6.54 3.91 12.53
N ALA A 26 -6.80 3.68 13.81
CA ALA A 26 -6.15 4.40 14.90
C ALA A 26 -4.65 4.10 15.01
N THR A 27 -4.25 2.84 14.78
CA THR A 27 -2.85 2.41 14.90
C THR A 27 -2.02 2.82 13.69
N VAL A 28 -2.53 2.59 12.47
CA VAL A 28 -1.83 2.87 11.21
C VAL A 28 -1.93 4.37 10.84
N GLY A 29 -2.95 5.07 11.36
CA GLY A 29 -3.22 6.48 11.07
C GLY A 29 -3.79 6.68 9.68
N VAL A 30 -4.79 5.87 9.30
CA VAL A 30 -5.40 5.90 7.96
C VAL A 30 -6.90 6.13 8.05
N ARG A 31 -7.46 6.81 7.04
CA ARG A 31 -8.92 7.03 6.95
C ARG A 31 -9.68 5.84 6.37
N VAL A 32 -8.99 5.02 5.55
CA VAL A 32 -9.55 3.85 4.86
C VAL A 32 -8.69 2.65 5.20
N VAL A 33 -9.32 1.53 5.54
CA VAL A 33 -8.64 0.27 5.82
C VAL A 33 -8.12 -0.31 4.50
N ASN A 34 -6.82 -0.60 4.44
CA ASN A 34 -6.18 -1.14 3.24
C ASN A 34 -6.86 -2.46 2.80
N LEU A 35 -6.98 -2.67 1.49
CA LEU A 35 -7.70 -3.81 0.91
C LEU A 35 -7.20 -5.17 1.44
N VAL A 36 -5.91 -5.31 1.73
CA VAL A 36 -5.35 -6.54 2.31
C VAL A 36 -5.99 -6.91 3.65
N TRP A 37 -6.17 -5.93 4.56
CA TRP A 37 -6.82 -6.16 5.85
C TRP A 37 -8.29 -6.53 5.68
N ARG A 38 -8.98 -5.87 4.75
CA ARG A 38 -10.37 -6.17 4.41
C ARG A 38 -10.55 -7.53 3.75
N HIS A 39 -9.55 -7.99 3.01
CA HIS A 39 -9.52 -9.33 2.43
C HIS A 39 -9.25 -10.39 3.50
N LEU A 40 -8.29 -10.17 4.41
CA LEU A 40 -8.06 -11.09 5.54
C LEU A 40 -9.30 -11.23 6.43
N ALA A 41 -10.17 -10.21 6.50
CA ALA A 41 -11.45 -10.28 7.21
C ALA A 41 -12.44 -11.29 6.61
N THR A 42 -12.22 -11.75 5.37
CA THR A 42 -13.06 -12.78 4.72
C THR A 42 -12.66 -14.20 5.12
N LEU A 43 -11.53 -14.37 5.80
CA LEU A 43 -11.00 -15.64 6.28
C LEU A 43 -11.14 -15.67 7.81
N ASP A 44 -11.94 -16.61 8.32
CA ASP A 44 -12.24 -16.69 9.75
C ASP A 44 -10.96 -16.82 10.60
N GLY A 45 -10.80 -15.96 11.60
CA GLY A 45 -9.60 -15.88 12.44
C GLY A 45 -8.33 -15.28 11.80
N ALA A 46 -8.31 -15.02 10.48
CA ALA A 46 -7.09 -14.52 9.82
C ALA A 46 -6.76 -13.06 10.14
N LEU A 47 -7.76 -12.15 10.04
CA LEU A 47 -7.56 -10.74 10.40
C LEU A 47 -7.12 -10.55 11.86
N PRO A 48 -7.82 -11.06 12.89
CA PRO A 48 -7.41 -10.87 14.28
C PRO A 48 -5.99 -11.41 14.55
N TRP A 49 -5.66 -12.59 14.01
CA TRP A 49 -4.32 -13.16 14.17
C TRP A 49 -3.24 -12.31 13.48
N ALA A 50 -3.42 -11.97 12.20
CA ALA A 50 -2.44 -11.24 11.42
C ALA A 50 -2.21 -9.83 12.00
N TRP A 51 -3.29 -9.18 12.43
CA TRP A 51 -3.21 -7.88 13.07
C TRP A 51 -2.47 -7.94 14.40
N ALA A 52 -2.79 -8.90 15.27
CA ALA A 52 -2.09 -9.09 16.54
C ALA A 52 -0.58 -9.34 16.35
N ALA A 53 -0.20 -10.09 15.31
CA ALA A 53 1.19 -10.39 15.00
C ALA A 53 2.01 -9.14 14.62
N VAL A 54 1.43 -8.19 13.88
CA VAL A 54 2.17 -7.01 13.38
C VAL A 54 1.92 -5.71 14.12
N LYS A 55 0.80 -5.58 14.86
CA LYS A 55 0.46 -4.37 15.62
C LYS A 55 1.62 -3.86 16.49
N PRO A 56 2.40 -4.72 17.19
CA PRO A 56 3.55 -4.26 17.96
C PRO A 56 4.63 -3.53 17.14
N LEU A 57 4.79 -3.87 15.85
CA LEU A 57 5.77 -3.21 14.97
C LEU A 57 5.38 -1.74 14.72
N TYR A 58 4.07 -1.47 14.60
CA TYR A 58 3.55 -0.11 14.50
C TYR A 58 3.67 0.64 15.82
N LEU A 59 3.26 0.03 16.93
CA LEU A 59 3.23 0.69 18.23
C LEU A 59 4.61 1.09 18.75
N ARG A 60 5.66 0.33 18.39
CA ARG A 60 7.05 0.62 18.76
C ARG A 60 7.80 1.49 17.75
N GLY A 61 7.09 2.09 16.78
CA GLY A 61 7.67 2.94 15.73
C GLY A 61 8.72 2.25 14.85
N MET A 62 8.74 0.91 14.82
CA MET A 62 9.72 0.15 14.03
C MET A 62 9.43 0.29 12.54
N VAL A 63 8.14 0.22 12.18
CA VAL A 63 7.69 0.39 10.78
C VAL A 63 7.96 1.82 10.30
N ASP A 64 7.76 2.82 11.14
CA ASP A 64 8.02 4.23 10.80
C ASP A 64 9.51 4.49 10.57
N THR A 65 10.36 3.96 11.45
CA THR A 65 11.82 4.04 11.32
C THR A 65 12.29 3.36 10.03
N ALA A 66 11.77 2.17 9.74
CA ALA A 66 12.06 1.46 8.50
C ALA A 66 11.53 2.21 7.27
N ALA A 67 10.34 2.82 7.34
CA ALA A 67 9.74 3.59 6.25
C ALA A 67 10.55 4.85 5.91
N ALA A 68 11.05 5.57 6.92
CA ALA A 68 11.89 6.74 6.70
C ALA A 68 13.18 6.38 5.94
N ARG A 69 13.86 5.30 6.37
CA ARG A 69 15.07 4.78 5.71
C ARG A 69 14.80 4.24 4.31
N PHE A 70 13.70 3.50 4.16
CA PHE A 70 13.31 2.97 2.87
C PHE A 70 13.11 4.12 1.88
N ARG A 71 12.32 5.14 2.25
CA ARG A 71 12.02 6.31 1.41
C ARG A 71 13.26 7.12 1.01
N SER A 72 14.25 7.25 1.88
CA SER A 72 15.48 7.98 1.54
C SER A 72 16.37 7.21 0.55
N GLY A 73 16.25 5.88 0.52
CA GLY A 73 16.99 5.00 -0.40
C GLY A 73 16.21 4.53 -1.63
N MET A 74 14.98 5.01 -1.84
CA MET A 74 14.17 4.57 -2.98
C MET A 74 14.79 4.99 -4.31
N THR A 75 14.81 4.06 -5.26
CA THR A 75 15.01 4.36 -6.67
C THR A 75 13.68 4.79 -7.27
N LEU A 76 13.59 6.01 -7.81
CA LEU A 76 12.36 6.52 -8.42
C LEU A 76 12.57 6.75 -9.93
N PRO A 77 11.59 6.40 -10.79
CA PRO A 77 11.63 6.80 -12.18
C PRO A 77 11.50 8.32 -12.27
N ARG A 78 12.17 8.94 -13.25
CA ARG A 78 12.08 10.39 -13.49
C ARG A 78 10.78 10.67 -14.25
N LEU A 79 9.76 11.12 -13.52
CA LEU A 79 8.49 11.54 -14.13
C LEU A 79 8.59 12.99 -14.61
N GLY A 80 7.78 13.34 -15.61
CA GLY A 80 7.50 14.75 -15.92
C GLY A 80 6.84 15.47 -14.74
N SER A 81 6.91 16.80 -14.71
CA SER A 81 6.30 17.59 -13.62
C SER A 81 4.78 17.41 -13.57
N LEU A 82 4.27 17.23 -12.35
CA LEU A 82 2.83 17.21 -12.05
C LEU A 82 2.40 18.47 -11.28
N ALA A 83 3.18 19.56 -11.33
CA ALA A 83 2.84 20.83 -10.73
C ALA A 83 1.57 21.47 -11.35
N GLY A 84 1.06 22.52 -10.70
CA GLY A 84 -0.14 23.26 -11.13
C GLY A 84 -1.31 23.13 -10.16
N GLU A 85 -2.41 23.80 -10.44
CA GLU A 85 -3.58 23.78 -9.56
C GLU A 85 -4.32 22.44 -9.64
N GLU A 86 -4.75 21.95 -8.48
CA GLU A 86 -5.60 20.77 -8.30
C GLU A 86 -6.45 20.97 -7.03
N PRO A 87 -7.60 20.29 -6.90
CA PRO A 87 -8.33 20.26 -5.64
C PRO A 87 -7.45 19.71 -4.51
N ALA A 88 -7.61 20.26 -3.30
CA ALA A 88 -6.84 19.83 -2.11
C ALA A 88 -6.96 18.31 -1.82
N SER A 89 -8.03 17.67 -2.29
CA SER A 89 -8.24 16.22 -2.19
C SER A 89 -7.15 15.42 -2.93
N VAL A 90 -6.53 15.95 -3.98
CA VAL A 90 -5.42 15.28 -4.69
C VAL A 90 -4.21 15.13 -3.77
N ASP A 91 -3.77 16.22 -3.15
CA ASP A 91 -2.59 16.18 -2.27
C ASP A 91 -2.86 15.36 -1.00
N ALA A 92 -4.10 15.38 -0.50
CA ALA A 92 -4.58 14.51 0.58
C ALA A 92 -4.47 13.02 0.21
N VAL A 93 -4.99 12.63 -0.95
CA VAL A 93 -4.91 11.24 -1.44
C VAL A 93 -3.45 10.82 -1.61
N LEU A 94 -2.62 11.63 -2.27
CA LEU A 94 -1.20 11.30 -2.45
C LEU A 94 -0.46 11.18 -1.12
N ALA A 95 -0.74 12.04 -0.14
CA ALA A 95 -0.15 11.95 1.19
C ALA A 95 -0.55 10.66 1.91
N SER A 96 -1.85 10.34 1.90
CA SER A 96 -2.39 9.17 2.57
C SER A 96 -1.86 7.86 1.98
N TYR A 97 -1.74 7.75 0.66
CA TYR A 97 -1.26 6.54 -0.01
C TYR A 97 0.28 6.42 -0.01
N ASP A 98 1.04 7.52 -0.05
CA ASP A 98 2.49 7.47 0.19
C ASP A 98 2.79 6.96 1.61
N HIS A 99 2.00 7.42 2.60
CA HIS A 99 2.05 6.93 3.97
C HIS A 99 1.69 5.45 4.07
N SER A 100 0.43 5.14 3.79
CA SER A 100 -0.18 3.83 4.06
C SER A 100 0.41 2.70 3.22
N ASN A 101 0.74 2.92 1.94
CA ASN A 101 1.35 1.86 1.13
C ASN A 101 2.74 1.50 1.66
N THR A 102 3.53 2.50 2.09
CA THR A 102 4.90 2.24 2.57
C THR A 102 4.89 1.47 3.89
N ILE A 103 4.10 1.90 4.87
CA ILE A 103 4.08 1.25 6.17
C ILE A 103 3.43 -0.14 6.11
N ASN A 104 2.38 -0.32 5.29
CA ASN A 104 1.78 -1.63 5.09
C ASN A 104 2.73 -2.56 4.31
N LEU A 105 3.50 -2.06 3.33
CA LEU A 105 4.52 -2.86 2.64
C LEU A 105 5.50 -3.49 3.64
N LEU A 106 5.98 -2.68 4.57
CA LEU A 106 7.00 -3.10 5.54
C LEU A 106 6.43 -4.01 6.63
N ALA A 107 5.25 -3.69 7.18
CA ALA A 107 4.63 -4.52 8.22
C ALA A 107 4.12 -5.87 7.67
N LEU A 108 3.44 -5.86 6.52
CA LEU A 108 2.95 -7.08 5.89
C LEU A 108 4.07 -7.89 5.27
N GLY A 109 5.10 -7.24 4.72
CA GLY A 109 6.31 -7.94 4.30
C GLY A 109 7.04 -8.59 5.47
N ALA A 110 7.00 -7.99 6.67
CA ALA A 110 7.58 -8.60 7.87
C ALA A 110 6.78 -9.82 8.32
N LEU A 111 5.45 -9.75 8.26
CA LEU A 111 4.57 -10.90 8.49
C LEU A 111 4.85 -12.02 7.49
N LEU A 112 4.99 -11.69 6.21
CA LEU A 112 5.27 -12.63 5.13
C LEU A 112 6.63 -13.32 5.32
N ALA A 113 7.68 -12.55 5.59
CA ALA A 113 9.01 -13.06 5.87
C ALA A 113 9.00 -13.98 7.11
N TRP A 114 8.26 -13.60 8.16
CA TRP A 114 8.10 -14.44 9.35
C TRP A 114 7.39 -15.77 9.05
N LEU A 115 6.28 -15.73 8.29
CA LEU A 115 5.51 -16.92 7.90
C LEU A 115 6.36 -17.90 7.08
N ARG A 116 7.26 -17.39 6.22
CA ARG A 116 8.16 -18.20 5.41
C ARG A 116 9.41 -18.70 6.16
N GLY A 117 9.59 -18.31 7.42
CA GLY A 117 10.83 -18.57 8.16
C GLY A 117 12.05 -17.80 7.62
N GLU A 118 11.81 -16.82 6.75
CA GLU A 118 12.82 -15.95 6.17
C GLU A 118 13.15 -14.85 7.20
N THR A 119 14.03 -15.14 8.16
CA THR A 119 14.55 -14.13 9.09
C THR A 119 15.98 -13.74 8.71
N GLY A 120 16.27 -12.43 8.71
CA GLY A 120 17.59 -11.95 8.28
C GLY A 120 18.72 -12.53 9.15
N ALA A 121 19.82 -12.94 8.51
CA ALA A 121 20.97 -13.55 9.19
C ALA A 121 21.58 -12.66 10.29
N ALA A 122 21.46 -11.32 10.15
CA ALA A 122 21.98 -10.34 11.11
C ALA A 122 21.12 -9.06 11.17
N GLY A 123 21.20 -8.35 12.30
CA GLY A 123 20.50 -7.08 12.57
C GLY A 123 19.23 -7.25 13.42
N THR A 124 18.88 -6.20 14.15
CA THR A 124 17.64 -6.12 14.95
C THR A 124 16.69 -5.10 14.34
N ALA A 125 15.38 -5.30 14.53
CA ALA A 125 14.38 -4.28 14.23
C ALA A 125 14.61 -3.08 15.16
N GLU A 126 14.87 -1.92 14.57
CA GLU A 126 15.09 -0.70 15.33
C GLU A 126 13.77 -0.09 15.78
N GLN A 127 13.68 0.24 17.06
CA GLN A 127 12.56 1.00 17.61
C GLN A 127 12.80 2.49 17.43
N GLY A 128 11.72 3.25 17.33
CA GLY A 128 11.80 4.69 17.17
C GLY A 128 10.48 5.37 17.53
N PRO A 129 10.40 6.69 17.39
CA PRO A 129 9.13 7.39 17.58
C PRO A 129 8.12 6.95 16.52
N ARG A 130 6.84 6.84 16.93
CA ARG A 130 5.75 6.78 15.96
C ARG A 130 5.68 8.10 15.22
N LEU A 131 5.67 8.05 13.89
CA LEU A 131 5.56 9.26 13.08
C LEU A 131 4.08 9.61 12.90
N PRO A 132 3.72 10.91 12.89
CA PRO A 132 2.35 11.32 12.65
C PRO A 132 1.93 10.92 11.24
N ALA A 133 0.78 10.27 11.15
CA ALA A 133 0.18 10.00 9.85
C ALA A 133 -0.48 11.27 9.29
N PRO A 134 -0.63 11.39 7.95
CA PRO A 134 -1.34 12.52 7.37
C PRO A 134 -2.79 12.61 7.87
N ASP A 135 -3.11 13.68 8.58
CA ASP A 135 -4.49 13.96 8.99
C ASP A 135 -5.22 14.70 7.86
N VAL A 136 -5.77 13.91 6.94
CA VAL A 136 -6.40 14.41 5.72
C VAL A 136 -7.75 13.73 5.48
N ALA A 137 -8.71 14.47 4.93
CA ALA A 137 -9.95 13.91 4.44
C ALA A 137 -9.77 13.35 3.03
N LEU A 138 -10.24 12.13 2.79
CA LEU A 138 -10.22 11.51 1.46
C LEU A 138 -11.59 11.63 0.80
N PRO A 139 -11.66 11.83 -0.53
CA PRO A 139 -12.93 11.72 -1.25
C PRO A 139 -13.45 10.27 -1.14
N PRO A 140 -14.75 10.02 -1.40
CA PRO A 140 -15.30 8.67 -1.39
C PRO A 140 -14.53 7.71 -2.30
N LEU A 141 -14.44 6.44 -1.93
CA LEU A 141 -13.76 5.44 -2.75
C LEU A 141 -14.66 5.08 -3.95
N ALA A 142 -14.39 5.65 -5.12
CA ALA A 142 -15.25 5.45 -6.30
C ALA A 142 -15.35 3.98 -6.72
N SER A 143 -16.55 3.57 -7.13
CA SER A 143 -16.87 2.37 -7.92
C SER A 143 -17.09 2.75 -9.39
N GLU A 144 -17.28 1.75 -10.24
CA GLU A 144 -17.60 1.96 -11.66
C GLU A 144 -18.87 2.80 -11.87
N ALA A 145 -19.85 2.68 -10.97
CA ALA A 145 -21.10 3.42 -11.06
C ALA A 145 -21.00 4.89 -10.57
N ASP A 146 -19.93 5.22 -9.84
CA ASP A 146 -19.79 6.54 -9.21
C ASP A 146 -19.16 7.60 -10.12
N VAL A 147 -18.55 7.18 -11.25
CA VAL A 147 -17.80 8.07 -12.16
C VAL A 147 -18.12 7.77 -13.62
N PRO A 148 -17.87 8.71 -14.55
CA PRO A 148 -18.08 8.45 -15.97
C PRO A 148 -17.27 7.24 -16.49
N PRO A 149 -17.80 6.45 -17.46
CA PRO A 149 -17.15 5.24 -17.96
C PRO A 149 -15.70 5.46 -18.44
N GLU A 150 -15.41 6.59 -19.07
CA GLU A 150 -14.07 6.98 -19.53
C GLU A 150 -13.09 7.20 -18.38
N THR A 151 -13.57 7.70 -17.24
CA THR A 151 -12.78 7.90 -16.02
C THR A 151 -12.49 6.55 -15.36
N TRP A 152 -13.48 5.66 -15.29
CA TRP A 152 -13.26 4.30 -14.79
C TRP A 152 -12.29 3.51 -15.68
N ALA A 153 -12.43 3.63 -17.00
CA ALA A 153 -11.48 3.02 -17.94
C ALA A 153 -10.04 3.53 -17.73
N LEU A 154 -9.87 4.82 -17.45
CA LEU A 154 -8.58 5.42 -17.10
C LEU A 154 -8.02 4.86 -15.78
N VAL A 155 -8.85 4.71 -14.75
CA VAL A 155 -8.48 4.04 -13.49
C VAL A 155 -7.96 2.62 -13.75
N LEU A 156 -8.64 1.85 -14.60
CA LEU A 156 -8.23 0.48 -14.94
C LEU A 156 -6.93 0.44 -15.76
N ARG A 157 -6.72 1.39 -16.69
CA ARG A 157 -5.46 1.51 -17.44
C ARG A 157 -4.30 1.88 -16.52
N LEU A 158 -4.47 2.89 -15.69
CA LEU A 158 -3.48 3.31 -14.69
C LEU A 158 -3.10 2.18 -13.75
N ASN A 159 -4.06 1.35 -13.35
CA ASN A 159 -3.78 0.22 -12.48
C ASN A 159 -2.82 -0.80 -13.12
N ARG A 160 -2.75 -0.89 -14.46
CA ARG A 160 -1.85 -1.83 -15.16
C ARG A 160 -0.39 -1.36 -15.23
N PHE A 161 -0.09 -0.12 -14.85
CA PHE A 161 1.28 0.38 -14.83
C PHE A 161 2.11 -0.35 -13.79
N GLY A 162 3.30 -0.80 -14.20
CA GLY A 162 4.20 -1.57 -13.34
C GLY A 162 3.68 -2.95 -12.90
N ASP A 163 2.55 -3.41 -13.46
CA ASP A 163 2.00 -4.73 -13.16
C ASP A 163 2.64 -5.84 -13.95
N ARG A 164 2.54 -7.05 -13.38
CA ARG A 164 2.82 -8.32 -14.05
C ARG A 164 1.49 -9.00 -14.43
N PRO A 165 1.49 -10.01 -15.32
CA PRO A 165 0.29 -10.50 -15.99
C PRO A 165 -0.88 -10.93 -15.09
N ARG A 166 -0.66 -11.26 -13.81
CA ARG A 166 -1.66 -11.51 -12.76
C ARG A 166 -0.98 -11.60 -11.37
N PRO A 167 -1.73 -11.44 -10.26
CA PRO A 167 -3.11 -10.98 -10.20
C PRO A 167 -3.24 -9.45 -10.27
N LEU A 168 -4.33 -8.96 -10.88
CA LEU A 168 -4.64 -7.53 -10.96
C LEU A 168 -5.48 -7.13 -9.74
N ILE A 169 -4.84 -6.48 -8.77
CA ILE A 169 -5.52 -5.89 -7.61
C ILE A 169 -5.72 -4.41 -7.91
N LEU A 170 -6.98 -3.95 -7.87
CA LEU A 170 -7.30 -2.56 -8.16
C LEU A 170 -6.90 -1.65 -7.00
N ALA A 171 -5.90 -0.78 -7.22
CA ALA A 171 -5.38 0.11 -6.21
C ALA A 171 -6.40 1.21 -5.83
N SER A 172 -6.69 1.32 -4.54
CA SER A 172 -7.63 2.31 -4.00
C SER A 172 -7.23 3.76 -4.28
N MET A 173 -5.93 4.05 -4.41
CA MET A 173 -5.44 5.39 -4.73
C MET A 173 -6.07 5.95 -6.01
N TYR A 174 -6.08 5.17 -7.10
CA TYR A 174 -6.66 5.60 -8.37
C TYR A 174 -8.18 5.78 -8.28
N ARG A 175 -8.85 4.98 -7.45
CA ARG A 175 -10.30 5.11 -7.20
C ARG A 175 -10.64 6.39 -6.46
N HIS A 176 -9.82 6.83 -5.50
CA HIS A 176 -10.03 8.15 -4.88
C HIS A 176 -9.68 9.30 -5.83
N LEU A 177 -8.62 9.15 -6.62
CA LEU A 177 -8.25 10.14 -7.63
C LEU A 177 -9.23 10.20 -8.82
N ALA A 178 -10.16 9.25 -8.95
CA ALA A 178 -11.22 9.27 -9.97
C ALA A 178 -12.12 10.52 -9.87
N HIS A 179 -12.20 11.14 -8.68
CA HIS A 179 -12.87 12.42 -8.48
C HIS A 179 -12.09 13.63 -9.00
N ALA A 180 -10.87 13.42 -9.50
CA ALA A 180 -10.02 14.42 -10.17
C ALA A 180 -9.54 13.86 -11.54
N PRO A 181 -10.45 13.67 -12.52
CA PRO A 181 -10.14 12.96 -13.77
C PRO A 181 -9.08 13.67 -14.63
N ALA A 182 -8.98 15.00 -14.54
CA ALA A 182 -7.90 15.75 -15.19
C ALA A 182 -6.52 15.36 -14.64
N PHE A 183 -6.41 15.21 -13.32
CA PHE A 183 -5.18 14.77 -12.67
C PHE A 183 -4.82 13.33 -13.04
N LEU A 184 -5.80 12.42 -13.10
CA LEU A 184 -5.56 11.04 -13.54
C LEU A 184 -4.96 10.99 -14.96
N ARG A 185 -5.45 11.83 -15.88
CA ARG A 185 -4.88 11.89 -17.24
C ARG A 185 -3.41 12.33 -17.22
N ARG A 186 -3.09 13.35 -16.42
CA ARG A 186 -1.70 13.81 -16.24
C ARG A 186 -0.81 12.73 -15.65
N ILE A 187 -1.33 11.91 -14.72
CA ILE A 187 -0.60 10.74 -14.21
C ILE A 187 -0.32 9.73 -15.35
N GLU A 188 -1.29 9.44 -16.20
CA GLU A 188 -1.11 8.55 -17.35
C GLU A 188 -0.01 9.08 -18.29
N ASP A 189 -0.06 10.38 -18.60
CA ASP A 189 0.91 11.05 -19.47
C ASP A 189 2.36 10.95 -18.96
N VAL A 190 2.57 11.09 -17.64
CA VAL A 190 3.93 11.02 -17.07
C VAL A 190 4.39 9.59 -16.76
N LEU A 191 3.46 8.63 -16.58
CA LEU A 191 3.80 7.23 -16.35
C LEU A 191 4.05 6.46 -17.66
N ALA A 192 3.38 6.83 -18.76
CA ALA A 192 3.53 6.18 -20.07
C ALA A 192 5.00 6.10 -20.56
N PRO A 193 5.78 7.20 -20.56
CA PRO A 193 7.17 7.17 -21.02
C PRO A 193 8.07 6.24 -20.18
N VAL A 194 7.96 6.33 -18.85
CA VAL A 194 8.79 5.52 -17.93
C VAL A 194 8.39 4.05 -17.87
N GLN A 195 7.16 3.74 -18.26
CA GLN A 195 6.74 2.35 -18.51
C GLN A 195 7.33 1.84 -19.82
N ALA A 196 7.26 2.64 -20.89
CA ALA A 196 7.75 2.25 -22.21
C ALA A 196 9.27 2.02 -22.24
N ASP A 197 10.05 2.82 -21.53
CA ASP A 197 11.52 2.66 -21.41
C ASP A 197 11.96 1.65 -20.32
N GLY A 198 10.99 1.04 -19.64
CA GLY A 198 11.17 0.05 -18.59
C GLY A 198 11.74 0.59 -17.27
N SER A 199 11.97 1.90 -17.12
CA SER A 199 12.51 2.49 -15.89
C SER A 199 11.56 2.34 -14.70
N LEU A 200 10.24 2.40 -14.93
CA LEU A 200 9.23 2.13 -13.91
C LEU A 200 9.37 0.70 -13.37
N GLY A 201 9.48 -0.29 -14.25
CA GLY A 201 9.66 -1.69 -13.86
C GLY A 201 10.94 -1.93 -13.08
N ARG A 202 12.07 -1.33 -13.51
CA ARG A 202 13.35 -1.40 -12.80
C ARG A 202 13.27 -0.78 -11.40
N ALA A 203 12.64 0.40 -11.27
CA ALA A 203 12.45 1.07 -9.99
C ALA A 203 11.59 0.23 -9.02
N ILE A 204 10.47 -0.33 -9.50
CA ILE A 204 9.62 -1.20 -8.69
C ILE A 204 10.40 -2.43 -8.21
N ALA A 205 11.17 -3.08 -9.10
CA ALA A 205 11.96 -4.26 -8.73
C ALA A 205 13.03 -3.92 -7.68
N ALA A 206 13.78 -2.84 -7.89
CA ALA A 206 14.81 -2.39 -6.94
C ALA A 206 14.23 -2.05 -5.57
N ASN A 207 13.10 -1.34 -5.53
CA ASN A 207 12.44 -0.96 -4.28
C ASN A 207 11.82 -2.17 -3.58
N ARG A 208 11.26 -3.14 -4.30
CA ARG A 208 10.79 -4.41 -3.69
C ARG A 208 11.93 -5.19 -3.05
N ALA A 209 13.07 -5.31 -3.74
CA ALA A 209 14.25 -5.97 -3.18
C ALA A 209 14.76 -5.27 -1.91
N SER A 210 14.85 -3.93 -1.94
CA SER A 210 15.23 -3.12 -0.79
C SER A 210 14.25 -3.24 0.38
N ALA A 211 12.94 -3.20 0.11
CA ALA A 211 11.90 -3.39 1.10
C ALA A 211 11.98 -4.79 1.73
N HIS A 212 12.20 -5.83 0.93
CA HIS A 212 12.35 -7.20 1.41
C HIS A 212 13.50 -7.33 2.41
N VAL A 213 14.67 -6.73 2.15
CA VAL A 213 15.77 -6.71 3.14
C VAL A 213 15.36 -6.05 4.47
N ALA A 214 14.57 -4.98 4.41
CA ALA A 214 14.05 -4.33 5.62
C ALA A 214 13.02 -5.20 6.35
N THR A 215 12.13 -5.88 5.61
CA THR A 215 11.08 -6.72 6.19
C THR A 215 11.66 -7.95 6.91
N MET A 216 12.72 -8.54 6.37
CA MET A 216 13.46 -9.64 7.00
C MET A 216 14.03 -9.28 8.38
N ARG A 217 14.40 -8.01 8.58
CA ARG A 217 14.86 -7.50 9.89
C ARG A 217 13.68 -7.26 10.83
N LEU A 218 12.59 -6.69 10.32
CA LEU A 218 11.36 -6.46 11.08
C LEU A 218 10.71 -7.79 11.53
N ALA A 219 10.78 -8.84 10.71
CA ALA A 219 10.24 -10.17 11.01
C ALA A 219 10.79 -10.76 12.31
N ARG A 220 12.02 -10.41 12.71
CA ARG A 220 12.62 -10.84 13.99
C ARG A 220 11.93 -10.27 15.22
N ALA A 221 11.17 -9.19 15.07
CA ALA A 221 10.37 -8.60 16.15
C ALA A 221 8.92 -9.11 16.17
N VAL A 222 8.52 -9.94 15.20
CA VAL A 222 7.22 -10.61 15.22
C VAL A 222 7.29 -11.75 16.24
N SER A 223 6.45 -11.66 17.25
CA SER A 223 6.30 -12.69 18.29
C SER A 223 4.88 -13.25 18.21
N ALA A 224 4.72 -14.31 17.44
CA ALA A 224 3.44 -14.99 17.22
C ALA A 224 3.65 -16.52 17.23
N ARG A 225 2.57 -17.27 17.40
CA ARG A 225 2.54 -18.70 17.10
C ARG A 225 1.91 -18.90 15.72
N PRO A 226 2.42 -19.84 14.88
CA PRO A 226 1.82 -20.12 13.59
C PRO A 226 0.33 -20.48 13.75
N PRO A 227 -0.58 -19.87 12.97
CA PRO A 227 -1.99 -20.17 13.03
C PRO A 227 -2.29 -21.40 12.15
N PRO A 228 -3.43 -22.07 12.33
CA PRO A 228 -3.87 -23.12 11.41
C PRO A 228 -4.00 -22.65 9.95
N LEU A 229 -4.25 -21.36 9.73
CA LEU A 229 -4.40 -20.74 8.41
C LEU A 229 -3.11 -20.10 7.87
N ALA A 230 -1.93 -20.50 8.36
CA ALA A 230 -0.65 -19.89 7.99
C ALA A 230 -0.47 -19.74 6.47
N ASP A 231 -0.70 -20.82 5.72
CA ASP A 231 -0.51 -20.84 4.26
C ASP A 231 -1.51 -19.94 3.52
N GLN A 232 -2.75 -19.85 4.01
CA GLN A 232 -3.77 -18.97 3.42
C GLN A 232 -3.44 -17.50 3.67
N ILE A 233 -3.02 -17.17 4.90
CA ILE A 233 -2.60 -15.81 5.25
C ILE A 233 -1.35 -15.44 4.46
N GLU A 234 -0.38 -16.35 4.34
CA GLU A 234 0.81 -16.15 3.53
C GLU A 234 0.45 -15.85 2.08
N THR A 235 -0.36 -16.71 1.45
CA THR A 235 -0.79 -16.57 0.05
C THR A 235 -1.51 -15.24 -0.18
N SER A 236 -2.46 -14.89 0.70
CA SER A 236 -3.19 -13.63 0.64
C SER A 236 -2.23 -12.45 0.76
N VAL A 237 -1.38 -12.42 1.79
CA VAL A 237 -0.46 -11.31 2.04
C VAL A 237 0.58 -11.17 0.91
N ALA A 238 1.13 -12.29 0.42
CA ALA A 238 2.08 -12.32 -0.69
C ALA A 238 1.50 -11.64 -1.94
N ALA A 239 0.25 -11.95 -2.30
CA ALA A 239 -0.38 -11.33 -3.46
C ALA A 239 -0.42 -9.78 -3.36
N PHE A 240 -0.67 -9.23 -2.18
CA PHE A 240 -0.66 -7.78 -1.98
C PHE A 240 0.76 -7.21 -1.92
N VAL A 241 1.68 -7.84 -1.19
CA VAL A 241 3.06 -7.36 -1.03
C VAL A 241 3.81 -7.40 -2.38
N ASP A 242 3.71 -8.52 -3.09
CA ASP A 242 4.47 -8.78 -4.32
C ASP A 242 3.88 -8.10 -5.55
N HIS A 243 2.60 -7.74 -5.54
CA HIS A 243 1.92 -7.10 -6.67
C HIS A 243 1.43 -5.70 -6.33
N ALA A 244 0.35 -5.58 -5.55
CA ALA A 244 -0.37 -4.32 -5.35
C ALA A 244 0.43 -3.28 -4.56
N ILE A 245 0.73 -3.55 -3.30
CA ILE A 245 1.35 -2.61 -2.38
C ILE A 245 2.79 -2.33 -2.82
N GLY A 246 3.54 -3.37 -3.23
CA GLY A 246 4.94 -3.22 -3.65
C GLY A 246 5.14 -2.26 -4.83
N LYS A 247 4.25 -2.29 -5.86
CA LYS A 247 4.34 -1.31 -6.96
C LYS A 247 3.82 0.05 -6.52
N MET A 248 2.72 0.08 -5.76
CA MET A 248 2.03 1.33 -5.42
C MET A 248 2.81 2.18 -4.41
N ALA A 249 3.67 1.58 -3.57
CA ALA A 249 4.63 2.32 -2.76
C ALA A 249 5.60 3.11 -3.66
N THR A 250 6.11 2.50 -4.73
CA THR A 250 7.01 3.18 -5.69
C THR A 250 6.28 4.22 -6.53
N ILE A 251 5.13 3.85 -7.12
CA ILE A 251 4.37 4.74 -7.99
C ILE A 251 3.82 5.94 -7.20
N GLY A 252 3.20 5.70 -6.04
CA GLY A 252 2.66 6.77 -5.19
C GLY A 252 3.74 7.76 -4.76
N ARG A 253 4.92 7.27 -4.39
CA ARG A 253 6.07 8.13 -4.05
C ARG A 253 6.57 8.93 -5.25
N ALA A 254 6.73 8.30 -6.41
CA ALA A 254 7.20 8.96 -7.63
C ALA A 254 6.26 10.10 -8.05
N ILE A 255 4.93 9.84 -8.05
CA ILE A 255 3.91 10.86 -8.32
C ILE A 255 3.99 11.99 -7.30
N ARG A 256 4.12 11.69 -6.01
CA ARG A 256 4.23 12.71 -4.96
C ARG A 256 5.48 13.57 -5.07
N VAL A 257 6.61 13.00 -5.49
CA VAL A 257 7.83 13.78 -5.77
C VAL A 257 7.63 14.68 -6.98
N ALA A 258 7.11 14.14 -8.09
CA ALA A 258 6.83 14.90 -9.31
C ALA A 258 5.79 16.03 -9.12
N ARG A 259 4.89 15.85 -8.16
CA ARG A 259 3.90 16.85 -7.73
C ARG A 259 4.54 18.00 -6.93
N ARG A 260 5.58 17.70 -6.13
CA ARG A 260 6.28 18.66 -5.25
C ARG A 260 7.43 19.38 -5.93
N THR A 261 7.97 18.83 -7.02
CA THR A 261 8.91 19.54 -7.88
C THR A 261 8.19 20.70 -8.57
N LEU A 262 8.16 21.83 -7.88
CA LEU A 262 8.17 23.13 -8.56
C LEU A 262 9.56 23.28 -9.21
N PRO A 263 9.65 23.81 -10.43
CA PRO A 263 10.94 24.24 -10.99
C PRO A 263 11.62 25.26 -10.07
#